data_AF-A0A5C3N7A0-F1
#
_entry.id   AF-A0A5C3N7A0-F1
#
_cell.length_a   1.000
_cell.length_b   1.000
_cell.length_c   1.000
_cell.angle_alpha   90.00
_cell.angle_beta   90.00
_cell.angle_gamma   90.00
#
_symmetry.space_group_name_H-M   'P 1'
#
loop_
_entity.id
_entity.type
_entity.pdbx_description
1 polymer ?
#
loop_
_entity_poly.entity_id
_entity_poly.type
_entity_poly.pdbx_seq_one_letter_code
_entity_poly.pdbx_strand_id
1 'polypeptide(L)'
;MRNRPGFLLRKPNYSVPATVCSIAHRPRLFHVVNEQMIKEDMCDRFASGHEFPTEKELRAPRVLGLNMRALAYAAASSLSNTSIPRVEAIGEGGWNRVYQLTFDDGAQVAARIPITQKTTATKMSSVVATMTFARFYCGLPVPEIYAWNSSASNSVGCPYILMEVVGGEPITYIWGRQSEDRRRTILHSVARLHSHLSRPLPFNCLGSIHFSKRSTLLSPNYADPGLYTVGPYLPGPNEMEQCGGRTGASVAHRDLREYWSTVLASELDAAMGEWSSTPDVPITDVYLFQEEDDPVFTARDITTAADNFRIILVQCSIPEHLQSFCLVSDDYALRNIHVDPDTLEVTSILDWDNMSVLPFILSPRYPDEICDSLAAPWD
;
A
#
# COMPACT_ATOMS: atom_id res chain seq x y z
N MET A 1 -25.37 51.17 9.40
CA MET A 1 -25.53 51.01 7.94
C MET A 1 -24.20 51.25 7.26
N ARG A 2 -23.45 50.19 6.94
CA ARG A 2 -22.34 50.20 5.97
C ARG A 2 -22.38 48.85 5.24
N ASN A 3 -22.70 48.90 3.96
CA ASN A 3 -22.76 47.78 3.04
C ASN A 3 -21.36 47.17 2.86
N ARG A 4 -21.24 45.85 3.00
CA ARG A 4 -20.15 45.07 2.38
C ARG A 4 -20.74 44.23 1.25
N PRO A 5 -20.15 44.22 0.04
CA PRO A 5 -20.62 43.40 -1.06
C PRO A 5 -20.25 41.93 -0.82
N GLY A 6 -21.22 41.04 -1.03
CA GLY A 6 -21.02 39.59 -0.96
C GLY A 6 -20.16 39.10 -2.12
N PHE A 7 -19.08 38.39 -1.79
CA PHE A 7 -18.32 37.62 -2.77
C PHE A 7 -19.10 36.33 -3.07
N LEU A 8 -19.74 36.30 -4.24
CA LEU A 8 -20.24 35.08 -4.87
C LEU A 8 -19.02 34.27 -5.35
N LEU A 9 -18.68 33.21 -4.62
CA LEU A 9 -17.75 32.18 -5.07
C LEU A 9 -18.37 31.46 -6.29
N ARG A 10 -17.97 31.87 -7.50
CA ARG A 10 -18.20 31.10 -8.72
C ARG A 10 -17.47 29.76 -8.59
N LYS A 11 -18.19 28.64 -8.73
CA LYS A 11 -17.61 27.31 -8.91
C LYS A 11 -16.67 27.35 -10.13
N PRO A 12 -15.40 26.90 -10.02
CA PRO A 12 -14.58 26.70 -11.20
C PRO A 12 -15.10 25.46 -11.94
N ASN A 13 -15.54 25.64 -13.19
CA ASN A 13 -15.70 24.54 -14.13
C ASN A 13 -14.30 24.06 -14.53
N TYR A 14 -13.81 22.99 -13.89
CA TYR A 14 -12.63 22.28 -14.36
C TYR A 14 -13.05 21.33 -15.48
N SER A 15 -13.07 21.84 -16.71
CA SER A 15 -12.95 20.99 -17.90
C SER A 15 -11.47 20.65 -18.07
N VAL A 16 -11.08 19.43 -17.72
CA VAL A 16 -9.73 18.90 -17.97
C VAL A 16 -9.57 18.71 -19.49
N PRO A 17 -8.55 19.28 -20.14
CA PRO A 17 -8.25 18.96 -21.53
C PRO A 17 -7.69 17.54 -21.59
N ALA A 18 -8.41 16.64 -22.26
CA ALA A 18 -7.92 15.32 -22.62
C ALA A 18 -6.85 15.47 -23.73
N THR A 19 -5.61 15.73 -23.35
CA THR A 19 -4.48 15.58 -24.28
C THR A 19 -4.11 14.11 -24.31
N VAL A 20 -4.82 13.36 -25.16
CA VAL A 20 -4.49 11.97 -25.49
C VAL A 20 -3.16 11.98 -26.23
N CYS A 21 -2.07 11.63 -25.54
CA CYS A 21 -0.82 11.27 -26.18
C CYS A 21 -1.02 9.89 -26.82
N SER A 22 -1.29 9.88 -28.12
CA SER A 22 -1.50 8.66 -28.91
C SER A 22 -0.16 7.99 -29.19
N ILE A 23 0.29 7.13 -28.29
CA ILE A 23 1.10 5.97 -28.67
C ILE A 23 0.15 4.79 -28.64
N ALA A 24 -0.13 4.22 -29.81
CA ALA A 24 -1.00 3.07 -29.96
C ALA A 24 -0.34 1.81 -29.37
N HIS A 25 -0.33 1.69 -28.05
CA HIS A 25 -0.19 0.42 -27.34
C HIS A 25 -1.60 -0.15 -27.16
N ARG A 26 -1.87 -1.31 -27.76
CA ARG A 26 -3.06 -2.09 -27.40
C ARG A 26 -3.08 -2.25 -25.88
N PRO A 27 -4.17 -1.94 -25.16
CA PRO A 27 -4.19 -2.05 -23.71
C PRO A 27 -3.94 -3.51 -23.31
N ARG A 28 -2.77 -3.78 -22.72
CA ARG A 28 -2.29 -5.10 -22.23
C ARG A 28 -2.92 -5.43 -20.87
N LEU A 29 -4.18 -5.04 -20.69
CA LEU A 29 -4.87 -4.93 -19.40
C LEU A 29 -5.63 -6.21 -19.00
N PHE A 30 -5.35 -7.33 -19.67
CA PHE A 30 -6.36 -8.37 -19.81
C PHE A 30 -6.76 -9.08 -18.52
N HIS A 31 -5.92 -9.19 -17.50
CA HIS A 31 -6.29 -9.93 -16.30
C HIS A 31 -5.66 -9.42 -14.99
N VAL A 32 -5.59 -8.11 -14.73
CA VAL A 32 -5.12 -7.62 -13.40
C VAL A 32 -6.06 -8.06 -12.27
N VAL A 33 -7.33 -8.30 -12.58
CA VAL A 33 -8.26 -8.87 -11.61
C VAL A 33 -7.91 -10.32 -11.24
N ASN A 34 -7.58 -11.14 -12.23
CA ASN A 34 -7.47 -12.57 -12.05
C ASN A 34 -6.01 -12.93 -11.83
N GLU A 35 -5.73 -13.75 -10.84
CA GLU A 35 -4.36 -14.21 -10.63
C GLU A 35 -3.83 -14.97 -11.85
N GLN A 36 -2.55 -14.74 -12.16
CA GLN A 36 -1.90 -15.42 -13.27
C GLN A 36 -1.74 -16.90 -12.94
N MET A 37 -2.32 -17.74 -13.78
CA MET A 37 -2.17 -19.19 -13.73
C MET A 37 -1.17 -19.63 -14.80
N ILE A 38 -0.10 -20.26 -14.35
CA ILE A 38 0.99 -20.72 -15.21
C ILE A 38 0.97 -22.24 -15.25
N LYS A 39 1.08 -22.81 -16.46
CA LYS A 39 1.21 -24.26 -16.62
C LYS A 39 2.68 -24.66 -16.46
N GLU A 40 2.95 -25.62 -15.57
CA GLU A 40 4.31 -26.08 -15.25
C GLU A 40 5.08 -26.54 -16.49
N ASP A 41 4.44 -27.26 -17.41
CA ASP A 41 5.08 -27.79 -18.62
C ASP A 41 5.61 -26.69 -19.55
N MET A 42 4.98 -25.52 -19.54
CA MET A 42 5.43 -24.35 -20.32
C MET A 42 6.65 -23.69 -19.67
N CYS A 43 6.66 -23.58 -18.34
CA CYS A 43 7.83 -23.08 -17.60
C CYS A 43 9.06 -23.94 -17.81
N ASP A 44 8.91 -25.27 -17.77
CA ASP A 44 10.05 -26.19 -17.88
C ASP A 44 10.70 -26.12 -19.26
N ARG A 45 9.89 -25.90 -20.31
CA ARG A 45 10.38 -25.73 -21.68
C ARG A 45 11.01 -24.36 -21.90
N PHE A 46 10.45 -23.32 -21.29
CA PHE A 46 10.95 -21.95 -21.44
C PHE A 46 12.37 -21.84 -20.90
N ALA A 47 13.30 -21.38 -21.74
CA ALA A 47 14.71 -21.24 -21.35
C ALA A 47 15.34 -22.55 -20.83
N SER A 48 14.88 -23.72 -21.31
CA SER A 48 15.52 -25.01 -21.01
C SER A 48 16.98 -25.00 -21.48
N GLY A 49 17.91 -25.22 -20.56
CA GLY A 49 19.35 -25.14 -20.82
C GLY A 49 19.97 -23.74 -20.71
N HIS A 50 19.19 -22.72 -20.38
CA HIS A 50 19.70 -21.42 -19.96
C HIS A 50 19.93 -21.39 -18.45
N GLU A 51 21.08 -20.87 -18.04
CA GLU A 51 21.40 -20.65 -16.63
C GLU A 51 20.90 -19.27 -16.21
N PHE A 52 19.92 -19.25 -15.32
CA PHE A 52 19.55 -18.02 -14.60
C PHE A 52 20.51 -17.80 -13.43
N PRO A 53 20.67 -16.53 -12.98
CA PRO A 53 21.48 -16.24 -11.79
C PRO A 53 21.03 -17.08 -10.60
N THR A 54 22.00 -17.55 -9.82
CA THR A 54 21.78 -18.36 -8.62
C THR A 54 21.11 -17.53 -7.52
N GLU A 55 20.46 -18.21 -6.56
CA GLU A 55 19.91 -17.54 -5.37
C GLU A 55 20.96 -16.70 -4.63
N LYS A 56 22.22 -17.15 -4.62
CA LYS A 56 23.32 -16.41 -3.98
C LYS A 56 23.64 -15.12 -4.72
N GLU A 57 23.67 -15.15 -6.05
CA GLU A 57 23.92 -13.97 -6.90
C GLU A 57 22.76 -12.96 -6.80
N LEU A 58 21.53 -13.47 -6.68
CA LEU A 58 20.31 -12.67 -6.55
C LEU A 58 19.96 -12.28 -5.12
N ARG A 59 20.81 -12.67 -4.15
CA ARG A 59 20.56 -12.58 -2.72
C ARG A 59 19.18 -13.10 -2.31
N ALA A 60 18.59 -14.06 -3.04
CA ALA A 60 17.18 -14.41 -2.95
C ALA A 60 16.73 -14.72 -1.52
N PRO A 61 15.46 -14.42 -1.13
CA PRO A 61 14.98 -14.77 0.19
C PRO A 61 14.99 -16.29 0.26
N ARG A 62 15.94 -16.87 1.00
CA ARG A 62 16.15 -18.33 1.11
C ARG A 62 14.90 -19.10 1.56
N VAL A 63 13.91 -18.38 2.06
CA VAL A 63 12.67 -18.88 2.66
C VAL A 63 11.60 -19.25 1.62
N LEU A 64 11.70 -18.81 0.35
CA LEU A 64 10.58 -18.86 -0.58
C LEU A 64 10.67 -19.85 -1.75
N GLY A 65 11.78 -20.59 -1.92
CA GLY A 65 11.87 -21.57 -3.01
C GLY A 65 11.60 -20.97 -4.40
N LEU A 66 12.10 -19.74 -4.63
CA LEU A 66 11.84 -18.94 -5.82
C LEU A 66 12.38 -19.63 -7.08
N ASN A 67 11.48 -20.02 -7.98
CA ASN A 67 11.84 -20.54 -9.30
C ASN A 67 11.99 -19.40 -10.31
N MET A 68 13.25 -18.98 -10.54
CA MET A 68 13.56 -17.86 -11.43
C MET A 68 13.15 -18.09 -12.89
N ARG A 69 13.21 -19.34 -13.37
CA ARG A 69 12.76 -19.67 -14.74
C ARG A 69 11.26 -19.46 -14.89
N ALA A 70 10.47 -19.91 -13.91
CA ALA A 70 9.04 -19.69 -13.91
C ALA A 70 8.68 -18.20 -13.78
N LEU A 71 9.43 -17.43 -12.97
CA LEU A 71 9.25 -15.98 -12.88
C LEU A 71 9.55 -15.28 -14.23
N ALA A 72 10.64 -15.66 -14.89
CA ALA A 72 10.98 -15.15 -16.21
C ALA A 72 9.91 -15.49 -17.26
N TYR A 73 9.37 -16.72 -17.24
CA TYR A 73 8.25 -17.11 -18.09
C TYR A 73 6.98 -16.30 -17.79
N ALA A 74 6.67 -16.06 -16.51
CA ALA A 74 5.53 -15.26 -16.09
C ALA A 74 5.60 -13.83 -16.67
N ALA A 75 6.78 -13.21 -16.59
CA ALA A 75 7.06 -11.88 -17.15
C ALA A 75 7.05 -11.84 -18.67
N ALA A 76 7.63 -12.85 -19.33
CA ALA A 76 7.58 -12.95 -20.78
C ALA A 76 6.12 -13.05 -21.26
N SER A 77 5.35 -13.94 -20.61
CA SER A 77 3.94 -14.14 -20.91
C SER A 77 3.08 -12.90 -20.70
N SER A 78 3.30 -12.15 -19.61
CA SER A 78 2.53 -10.93 -19.31
C SER A 78 2.76 -9.82 -20.34
N LEU A 79 3.93 -9.80 -20.98
CA LEU A 79 4.26 -8.86 -22.05
C LEU A 79 4.01 -9.41 -23.47
N SER A 80 3.52 -10.65 -23.60
CA SER A 80 3.46 -11.37 -24.89
C SER A 80 4.83 -11.44 -25.58
N ASN A 81 5.90 -11.54 -24.79
CA ASN A 81 7.27 -11.71 -25.23
C ASN A 81 7.66 -13.20 -25.16
N THR A 82 8.62 -13.61 -25.98
CA THR A 82 9.18 -14.96 -26.04
C THR A 82 10.67 -15.01 -25.75
N SER A 83 11.36 -13.87 -25.65
CA SER A 83 12.79 -13.81 -25.36
C SER A 83 13.07 -14.05 -23.88
N ILE A 84 14.29 -14.50 -23.60
CA ILE A 84 14.77 -14.78 -22.25
C ILE A 84 15.29 -13.46 -21.65
N PRO A 85 14.72 -12.99 -20.54
CA PRO A 85 15.17 -11.74 -19.93
C PRO A 85 16.47 -11.94 -19.15
N ARG A 86 17.30 -10.90 -19.11
CA ARG A 86 18.34 -10.75 -18.08
C ARG A 86 17.68 -10.36 -16.77
N VAL A 87 18.07 -10.98 -15.67
CA VAL A 87 17.51 -10.73 -14.33
C VAL A 87 18.54 -10.12 -13.41
N GLU A 88 18.18 -9.03 -12.73
CA GLU A 88 19.02 -8.31 -11.78
C GLU A 88 18.23 -8.00 -10.51
N ALA A 89 18.84 -8.12 -9.33
CA ALA A 89 18.23 -7.65 -8.09
C ALA A 89 18.46 -6.14 -7.97
N ILE A 90 17.38 -5.35 -7.85
CA ILE A 90 17.46 -3.87 -7.87
C ILE A 90 17.05 -3.21 -6.55
N GLY A 91 16.44 -3.95 -5.63
CA GLY A 91 16.03 -3.37 -4.36
C GLY A 91 15.55 -4.42 -3.37
N GLU A 92 15.65 -4.06 -2.09
CA GLU A 92 15.17 -4.84 -0.97
C GLU A 92 14.74 -3.89 0.13
N GLY A 93 13.47 -3.99 0.54
CA GLY A 93 12.94 -3.31 1.72
C GLY A 93 12.77 -4.30 2.88
N GLY A 94 12.10 -3.87 3.94
CA GLY A 94 11.80 -4.76 5.09
C GLY A 94 10.86 -5.92 4.74
N TRP A 95 10.03 -5.77 3.69
CA TRP A 95 8.94 -6.70 3.38
C TRP A 95 9.05 -7.37 2.01
N ASN A 96 9.75 -6.74 1.06
CA ASN A 96 9.78 -7.17 -0.34
C ASN A 96 11.18 -7.05 -0.93
N ARG A 97 11.55 -7.98 -1.80
CA ARG A 97 12.70 -7.89 -2.70
C ARG A 97 12.21 -7.67 -4.12
N VAL A 98 12.92 -6.85 -4.88
CA VAL A 98 12.54 -6.46 -6.24
C VAL A 98 13.61 -6.90 -7.23
N TYR A 99 13.19 -7.62 -8.27
CA TYR A 99 14.02 -8.00 -9.41
C TYR A 99 13.60 -7.21 -10.64
N GLN A 100 14.57 -6.78 -11.44
CA GLN A 100 14.33 -6.23 -12.76
C GLN A 100 14.64 -7.30 -13.82
N LEU A 101 13.67 -7.55 -14.69
CA LEU A 101 13.78 -8.42 -15.85
C LEU A 101 13.84 -7.55 -17.10
N THR A 102 14.94 -7.63 -17.85
CA THR A 102 15.17 -6.84 -19.08
C THR A 102 15.24 -7.76 -20.28
N PHE A 103 14.34 -7.58 -21.24
CA PHE A 103 14.26 -8.35 -22.48
C PHE A 103 15.19 -7.76 -23.56
N ASP A 104 15.45 -8.54 -24.61
CA ASP A 104 16.30 -8.16 -25.75
C ASP A 104 15.72 -7.01 -26.60
N ASP A 105 14.40 -6.90 -26.66
CA ASP A 105 13.66 -5.79 -27.27
C ASP A 105 13.67 -4.50 -26.43
N GLY A 106 14.32 -4.53 -25.26
CA GLY A 106 14.41 -3.42 -24.32
C GLY A 106 13.21 -3.28 -23.38
N ALA A 107 12.20 -4.14 -23.47
CA ALA A 107 11.10 -4.16 -22.50
C ALA A 107 11.62 -4.54 -21.10
N GLN A 108 10.99 -3.99 -20.07
CA GLN A 108 11.39 -4.19 -18.68
C GLN A 108 10.21 -4.50 -17.78
N VAL A 109 10.43 -5.36 -16.79
CA VAL A 109 9.46 -5.74 -15.75
C VAL A 109 10.14 -5.70 -14.39
N ALA A 110 9.51 -5.03 -13.42
CA ALA A 110 9.83 -5.17 -12.01
C ALA A 110 9.01 -6.32 -11.42
N ALA A 111 9.68 -7.30 -10.79
CA ALA A 111 9.06 -8.36 -10.03
C ALA A 111 9.25 -8.11 -8.53
N ARG A 112 8.17 -7.76 -7.84
CA ARG A 112 8.10 -7.60 -6.38
C ARG A 112 7.75 -8.94 -5.74
N ILE A 113 8.67 -9.46 -4.94
CA ILE A 113 8.57 -10.74 -4.24
C ILE A 113 8.58 -10.46 -2.72
N PRO A 114 7.60 -10.92 -1.93
CA PRO A 114 7.68 -10.82 -0.48
C PRO A 114 8.96 -11.46 0.06
N ILE A 115 9.50 -11.00 1.19
CA ILE A 115 10.67 -11.63 1.84
C ILE A 115 10.24 -12.76 2.77
N THR A 116 9.02 -12.66 3.31
CA THR A 116 8.46 -13.63 4.26
C THR A 116 7.14 -14.19 3.75
N GLN A 117 6.79 -15.40 4.19
CA GLN A 117 5.47 -15.99 3.95
C GLN A 117 4.36 -15.35 4.80
N LYS A 118 4.68 -14.37 5.65
CA LYS A 118 3.70 -13.69 6.52
C LYS A 118 2.73 -12.80 5.74
N THR A 119 3.08 -12.39 4.52
CA THR A 119 2.15 -11.69 3.65
C THR A 119 1.04 -12.65 3.25
N THR A 120 -0.17 -12.42 3.75
CA THR A 120 -1.32 -13.24 3.40
C THR A 120 -1.75 -12.97 1.96
N ALA A 121 -2.32 -13.99 1.31
CA ALA A 121 -2.89 -13.87 -0.04
C ALA A 121 -3.86 -12.68 -0.15
N THR A 122 -4.69 -12.49 0.87
CA THR A 122 -5.65 -11.38 0.98
C THR A 122 -4.98 -10.01 0.98
N LYS A 123 -3.84 -9.85 1.69
CA LYS A 123 -3.10 -8.59 1.72
C LYS A 123 -2.53 -8.24 0.34
N MET A 124 -1.88 -9.20 -0.32
CA MET A 124 -1.35 -8.96 -1.67
C MET A 124 -2.45 -8.63 -2.68
N SER A 125 -3.56 -9.38 -2.65
CA SER A 125 -4.71 -9.10 -3.53
C SER A 125 -5.29 -7.70 -3.27
N SER A 126 -5.34 -7.26 -2.02
CA SER A 126 -5.78 -5.92 -1.66
C SER A 126 -4.83 -4.84 -2.19
N VAL A 127 -3.51 -5.03 -2.08
CA VAL A 127 -2.51 -4.11 -2.63
C VAL A 127 -2.68 -3.94 -4.14
N VAL A 128 -2.86 -5.05 -4.87
CA VAL A 128 -3.12 -5.03 -6.32
C VAL A 128 -4.41 -4.27 -6.63
N ALA A 129 -5.49 -4.54 -5.89
CA ALA A 129 -6.77 -3.86 -6.07
C ALA A 129 -6.65 -2.34 -5.81
N THR A 130 -5.95 -1.96 -4.74
CA THR A 130 -5.69 -0.56 -4.39
C THR A 130 -4.86 0.15 -5.46
N MET A 131 -3.76 -0.45 -5.92
CA MET A 131 -2.93 0.10 -6.99
C MET A 131 -3.73 0.30 -8.29
N THR A 132 -4.55 -0.69 -8.65
CA THR A 132 -5.40 -0.63 -9.84
C THR A 132 -6.46 0.47 -9.72
N PHE A 133 -7.14 0.55 -8.57
CA PHE A 133 -8.10 1.62 -8.28
C PHE A 133 -7.44 3.01 -8.31
N ALA A 134 -6.29 3.17 -7.64
CA ALA A 134 -5.55 4.41 -7.59
C ALA A 134 -5.09 4.88 -8.99
N ARG A 135 -4.59 3.97 -9.84
CA ARG A 135 -4.18 4.31 -11.21
C ARG A 135 -5.38 4.71 -12.07
N PHE A 136 -6.40 3.86 -12.16
CA PHE A 136 -7.44 3.99 -13.17
C PHE A 136 -8.64 4.83 -12.73
N TYR A 137 -9.01 4.81 -11.46
CA TYR A 137 -10.10 5.64 -10.93
C TYR A 137 -9.57 6.99 -10.42
N CYS A 138 -8.51 7.00 -9.61
CA CYS A 138 -8.00 8.24 -9.01
C CYS A 138 -7.04 9.02 -9.93
N GLY A 139 -6.48 8.39 -10.97
CA GLY A 139 -5.50 9.02 -11.86
C GLY A 139 -4.16 9.32 -11.16
N LEU A 140 -3.78 8.48 -10.19
CA LEU A 140 -2.54 8.60 -9.44
C LEU A 140 -1.36 7.96 -10.21
N PRO A 141 -0.12 8.46 -10.00
CA PRO A 141 1.07 7.91 -10.63
C PRO A 141 1.48 6.60 -9.94
N VAL A 142 0.82 5.52 -10.31
CA VAL A 142 1.04 4.17 -9.76
C VAL A 142 1.65 3.29 -10.84
N PRO A 143 2.69 2.47 -10.57
CA PRO A 143 3.22 1.53 -11.54
C PRO A 143 2.11 0.64 -12.14
N GLU A 144 2.13 0.44 -13.46
CA GLU A 144 1.19 -0.49 -14.09
C GLU A 144 1.45 -1.93 -13.67
N ILE A 145 0.41 -2.65 -13.25
CA ILE A 145 0.51 -4.08 -12.93
C ILE A 145 0.30 -4.89 -14.21
N TYR A 146 1.25 -5.74 -14.54
CA TYR A 146 1.18 -6.66 -15.68
C TYR A 146 0.58 -8.00 -15.31
N ALA A 147 0.96 -8.55 -14.16
CA ALA A 147 0.45 -9.82 -13.65
C ALA A 147 0.80 -9.99 -12.16
N TRP A 148 0.12 -10.89 -11.45
CA TRP A 148 0.41 -11.21 -10.06
C TRP A 148 -0.16 -12.59 -9.70
N ASN A 149 0.35 -13.18 -8.62
CA ASN A 149 -0.22 -14.37 -7.99
C ASN A 149 0.05 -14.28 -6.49
N SER A 150 -0.96 -14.50 -5.66
CA SER A 150 -0.86 -14.32 -4.21
C SER A 150 -0.57 -15.61 -3.44
N SER A 151 -0.63 -16.75 -4.12
CA SER A 151 -0.38 -18.07 -3.55
C SER A 151 1.06 -18.49 -3.78
N ALA A 152 1.66 -19.22 -2.83
CA ALA A 152 2.91 -19.93 -3.08
C ALA A 152 2.71 -21.20 -3.92
N SER A 153 1.48 -21.68 -4.05
CA SER A 153 1.10 -22.86 -4.85
C SER A 153 0.98 -22.50 -6.34
N ASN A 154 2.03 -21.93 -6.91
CA ASN A 154 2.16 -21.63 -8.33
C ASN A 154 3.58 -22.01 -8.80
N SER A 155 3.83 -22.07 -10.11
CA SER A 155 5.12 -22.54 -10.66
C SER A 155 6.34 -21.70 -10.27
N VAL A 156 6.15 -20.43 -9.86
CA VAL A 156 7.20 -19.55 -9.32
C VAL A 156 7.62 -19.99 -7.91
N GLY A 157 6.78 -20.74 -7.20
CA GLY A 157 7.03 -21.23 -5.84
C GLY A 157 6.73 -20.22 -4.74
N CYS A 158 6.41 -18.97 -5.09
CA CYS A 158 6.08 -17.92 -4.15
C CYS A 158 5.10 -16.88 -4.73
N PRO A 159 4.46 -16.06 -3.88
CA PRO A 159 3.67 -14.92 -4.32
C PRO A 159 4.52 -13.87 -5.04
N TYR A 160 3.95 -13.18 -6.02
CA TYR A 160 4.64 -12.14 -6.78
C TYR A 160 3.70 -11.10 -7.37
N ILE A 161 4.22 -9.89 -7.62
CA ILE A 161 3.61 -8.86 -8.47
C ILE A 161 4.62 -8.49 -9.56
N LEU A 162 4.21 -8.59 -10.81
CA LEU A 162 4.93 -8.13 -12.00
C LEU A 162 4.34 -6.80 -12.44
N MET A 163 5.18 -5.77 -12.51
CA MET A 163 4.74 -4.39 -12.74
C MET A 163 5.76 -3.59 -13.55
N GLU A 164 5.36 -2.39 -13.94
CA GLU A 164 6.16 -1.38 -14.61
C GLU A 164 7.43 -1.05 -13.81
N VAL A 165 8.56 -0.95 -14.52
CA VAL A 165 9.77 -0.33 -13.97
C VAL A 165 9.59 1.19 -14.10
N VAL A 166 9.51 1.87 -12.96
CA VAL A 166 9.32 3.33 -12.95
C VAL A 166 10.62 4.07 -13.16
N GLY A 167 10.55 5.19 -13.88
CA GLY A 167 11.63 6.16 -13.99
C GLY A 167 11.63 7.19 -12.87
N GLY A 168 12.73 7.95 -12.78
CA GLY A 168 12.94 8.98 -11.78
C GLY A 168 13.68 8.48 -10.54
N GLU A 169 14.00 9.41 -9.65
CA GLU A 169 14.78 9.16 -8.44
C GLU A 169 13.91 9.29 -7.18
N PRO A 170 14.09 8.41 -6.18
CA PRO A 170 13.48 8.59 -4.87
C PRO A 170 13.83 9.97 -4.31
N ILE A 171 12.85 10.70 -3.80
CA ILE A 171 13.09 12.06 -3.25
C ILE A 171 14.16 12.01 -2.16
N THR A 172 14.18 10.95 -1.33
CA THR A 172 15.17 10.76 -0.26
C THR A 172 16.63 10.87 -0.75
N TYR A 173 16.95 10.43 -1.98
CA TYR A 173 18.33 10.47 -2.50
C TYR A 173 18.76 11.83 -3.03
N ILE A 174 17.80 12.65 -3.45
CA ILE A 174 18.10 13.95 -4.04
C ILE A 174 17.87 15.10 -3.08
N TRP A 175 17.00 14.93 -2.07
CA TRP A 175 16.50 15.97 -1.16
C TRP A 175 17.63 16.81 -0.55
N GLY A 176 18.59 16.16 0.10
CA GLY A 176 19.73 16.81 0.75
C GLY A 176 20.62 17.61 -0.20
N ARG A 177 20.67 17.25 -1.48
CA ARG A 177 21.53 17.86 -2.51
C ARG A 177 20.86 18.99 -3.29
N GLN A 178 19.54 19.16 -3.15
CA GLN A 178 18.79 20.20 -3.85
C GLN A 178 18.93 21.57 -3.17
N SER A 179 18.93 22.64 -3.97
CA SER A 179 18.75 24.01 -3.48
C SER A 179 17.35 24.20 -2.88
N GLU A 180 17.17 25.24 -2.06
CA GLU A 180 15.87 25.55 -1.43
C GLU A 180 14.74 25.70 -2.46
N ASP A 181 14.98 26.41 -3.56
CA ASP A 181 13.99 26.59 -4.63
C ASP A 181 13.57 25.26 -5.26
N ARG A 182 14.52 24.33 -5.46
CA ARG A 182 14.24 23.00 -6.00
C ARG A 182 13.49 22.14 -4.98
N ARG A 183 13.85 22.19 -3.69
CA ARG A 183 13.07 21.55 -2.62
C ARG A 183 11.64 22.08 -2.57
N ARG A 184 11.43 23.40 -2.74
CA ARG A 184 10.09 24.00 -2.82
C ARG A 184 9.30 23.46 -4.01
N THR A 185 9.91 23.30 -5.18
CA THR A 185 9.26 22.68 -6.34
C THR A 185 8.85 21.23 -6.06
N ILE A 186 9.73 20.44 -5.46
CA ILE A 186 9.41 19.06 -5.03
C ILE A 186 8.24 19.07 -4.06
N LEU A 187 8.26 19.93 -3.02
CA LEU A 187 7.17 20.03 -2.05
C LEU A 187 5.84 20.42 -2.69
N HIS A 188 5.84 21.33 -3.67
CA HIS A 188 4.63 21.65 -4.42
C HIS A 188 4.09 20.44 -5.18
N SER A 189 4.97 19.65 -5.79
CA SER A 189 4.60 18.42 -6.50
C SER A 189 4.03 17.36 -5.54
N VAL A 190 4.69 17.13 -4.40
CA VAL A 190 4.22 16.22 -3.33
C VAL A 190 2.89 16.70 -2.74
N ALA A 191 2.70 18.00 -2.54
CA ALA A 191 1.43 18.55 -2.05
C ALA A 191 0.28 18.34 -3.04
N ARG A 192 0.53 18.43 -4.36
CA ARG A 192 -0.46 18.09 -5.40
C ARG A 192 -0.83 16.61 -5.33
N LEU A 193 0.17 15.73 -5.18
CA LEU A 193 -0.06 14.29 -5.01
C LEU A 193 -0.91 13.98 -3.78
N HIS A 194 -0.59 14.59 -2.63
CA HIS A 194 -1.34 14.43 -1.39
C HIS A 194 -2.79 14.93 -1.52
N SER A 195 -2.98 16.06 -2.19
CA SER A 195 -4.31 16.60 -2.52
C SER A 195 -5.13 15.62 -3.37
N HIS A 196 -4.50 14.90 -4.30
CA HIS A 196 -5.16 13.86 -5.09
C HIS A 196 -5.54 12.62 -4.27
N LEU A 197 -4.64 12.14 -3.40
CA LEU A 197 -4.92 11.03 -2.47
C LEU A 197 -6.10 11.35 -1.53
N SER A 198 -6.16 12.59 -1.07
CA SER A 198 -7.19 13.07 -0.14
C SER A 198 -8.54 13.39 -0.77
N ARG A 199 -8.73 13.15 -2.07
CA ARG A 199 -10.03 13.39 -2.73
C ARG A 199 -11.10 12.42 -2.20
N PRO A 200 -12.36 12.86 -2.05
CA PRO A 200 -13.45 11.99 -1.67
C PRO A 200 -13.61 10.80 -2.63
N LEU A 201 -13.75 9.61 -2.06
CA LEU A 201 -13.93 8.35 -2.78
C LEU A 201 -15.40 7.93 -2.84
N PRO A 202 -15.79 7.07 -3.80
CA PRO A 202 -17.16 6.58 -3.96
C PRO A 202 -17.50 5.45 -2.98
N PHE A 203 -16.85 5.41 -1.81
CA PHE A 203 -17.04 4.39 -0.79
C PHE A 203 -17.78 4.97 0.42
N ASN A 204 -18.46 4.11 1.17
CA ASN A 204 -19.26 4.46 2.35
C ASN A 204 -18.83 3.73 3.62
N CYS A 205 -17.64 3.13 3.61
CA CYS A 205 -17.01 2.47 4.73
C CYS A 205 -15.49 2.63 4.68
N LEU A 206 -14.86 2.47 5.83
CA LEU A 206 -13.40 2.39 5.97
C LEU A 206 -12.90 0.96 5.87
N GLY A 207 -11.65 0.82 5.45
CA GLY A 207 -10.94 -0.46 5.36
C GLY A 207 -10.09 -0.59 4.11
N SER A 208 -9.75 -1.83 3.76
CA SER A 208 -8.87 -2.13 2.62
C SER A 208 -9.66 -2.41 1.34
N ILE A 209 -9.11 -2.00 0.18
CA ILE A 209 -9.78 -2.16 -1.12
C ILE A 209 -9.54 -3.59 -1.63
N HIS A 210 -10.59 -4.21 -2.17
CA HIS A 210 -10.56 -5.52 -2.80
C HIS A 210 -11.27 -5.48 -4.16
N PHE A 211 -10.97 -6.43 -5.03
CA PHE A 211 -11.77 -6.64 -6.23
C PHE A 211 -13.15 -7.21 -5.85
N SER A 212 -14.21 -6.63 -6.42
CA SER A 212 -15.58 -7.10 -6.34
C SER A 212 -15.72 -8.46 -7.03
N LYS A 213 -16.70 -9.29 -6.67
CA LYS A 213 -16.99 -10.55 -7.40
C LYS A 213 -17.35 -10.32 -8.89
N ARG A 214 -17.78 -9.10 -9.26
CA ARG A 214 -18.02 -8.67 -10.65
C ARG A 214 -16.75 -8.58 -11.49
N SER A 215 -15.60 -8.72 -10.87
CA SER A 215 -14.31 -8.57 -11.53
C SER A 215 -13.98 -9.72 -12.49
N THR A 216 -14.66 -10.87 -12.36
CA THR A 216 -14.53 -12.06 -13.23
C THR A 216 -14.98 -11.84 -14.68
N LEU A 217 -15.37 -10.62 -15.07
CA LEU A 217 -15.73 -10.27 -16.44
C LEU A 217 -14.52 -10.33 -17.37
N LEU A 218 -14.73 -10.79 -18.61
CA LEU A 218 -13.69 -11.01 -19.63
C LEU A 218 -12.93 -9.73 -20.07
N SER A 219 -13.44 -8.55 -19.72
CA SER A 219 -12.83 -7.25 -20.03
C SER A 219 -13.31 -6.20 -19.01
N PRO A 220 -12.69 -6.14 -17.81
CA PRO A 220 -13.11 -5.21 -16.78
C PRO A 220 -12.74 -3.77 -17.17
N ASN A 221 -13.65 -2.82 -16.91
CA ASN A 221 -13.32 -1.40 -16.94
C ASN A 221 -12.70 -1.03 -15.58
N TYR A 222 -11.38 -0.90 -15.50
CA TYR A 222 -10.69 -0.58 -14.24
C TYR A 222 -11.00 0.80 -13.66
N ALA A 223 -11.56 1.70 -14.47
CA ALA A 223 -12.05 3.01 -14.00
C ALA A 223 -13.48 2.94 -13.43
N ASP A 224 -14.17 1.79 -13.50
CA ASP A 224 -15.48 1.61 -12.85
C ASP A 224 -15.28 1.34 -11.36
N PRO A 225 -15.74 2.23 -10.44
CA PRO A 225 -15.63 1.97 -9.01
C PRO A 225 -16.42 0.72 -8.57
N GLY A 226 -17.42 0.27 -9.34
CA GLY A 226 -18.16 -0.96 -9.07
C GLY A 226 -17.34 -2.24 -9.21
N LEU A 227 -16.12 -2.16 -9.76
CA LEU A 227 -15.15 -3.24 -9.79
C LEU A 227 -14.48 -3.47 -8.42
N TYR A 228 -14.64 -2.55 -7.48
CA TYR A 228 -13.95 -2.56 -6.19
C TYR A 228 -14.95 -2.56 -5.02
N THR A 229 -14.52 -3.12 -3.90
CA THR A 229 -15.26 -3.12 -2.63
C THR A 229 -14.30 -2.84 -1.49
N VAL A 230 -14.77 -2.18 -0.44
CA VAL A 230 -14.00 -2.00 0.78
C VAL A 230 -14.36 -3.11 1.76
N GLY A 231 -13.34 -3.86 2.17
CA GLY A 231 -13.43 -4.94 3.14
C GLY A 231 -12.92 -4.49 4.52
N PRO A 232 -12.66 -5.45 5.41
CA PRO A 232 -11.93 -5.22 6.66
C PRO A 232 -10.72 -4.31 6.50
N TYR A 233 -10.43 -3.50 7.52
CA TYR A 233 -9.13 -2.84 7.63
C TYR A 233 -8.05 -3.90 7.88
N LEU A 234 -7.05 -3.97 7.00
CA LEU A 234 -5.93 -4.89 7.13
C LEU A 234 -4.75 -4.15 7.76
N PRO A 235 -4.50 -4.30 9.08
CA PRO A 235 -3.44 -3.58 9.75
C PRO A 235 -2.06 -4.00 9.21
N GLY A 236 -1.13 -3.04 9.25
CA GLY A 236 0.25 -3.26 8.89
C GLY A 236 0.93 -4.26 9.85
N PRO A 237 2.02 -4.91 9.41
CA PRO A 237 2.70 -5.95 10.19
C PRO A 237 3.37 -5.46 11.49
N ASN A 238 3.42 -4.13 11.69
CA ASN A 238 3.96 -3.48 12.89
C ASN A 238 2.87 -2.98 13.85
N GLU A 239 1.59 -3.21 13.57
CA GLU A 239 0.57 -2.93 14.58
C GLU A 239 0.72 -3.96 15.71
N MET A 240 0.93 -3.45 16.92
CA MET A 240 1.06 -4.24 18.14
C MET A 240 -0.26 -4.98 18.42
N GLU A 241 -0.46 -6.14 17.81
CA GLU A 241 -1.45 -7.14 18.24
C GLU A 241 -0.91 -7.83 19.50
N GLN A 242 -0.93 -7.13 20.65
CA GLN A 242 -0.37 -7.69 21.89
C GLN A 242 -1.19 -8.87 22.39
N CYS A 243 -2.50 -8.71 22.51
CA CYS A 243 -3.41 -9.75 23.00
C CYS A 243 -4.11 -10.52 21.86
N GLY A 244 -3.84 -10.18 20.59
CA GLY A 244 -4.41 -10.85 19.43
C GLY A 244 -5.90 -10.56 19.16
N GLY A 245 -6.50 -9.57 19.83
CA GLY A 245 -7.93 -9.22 19.68
C GLY A 245 -8.27 -8.54 18.35
N ARG A 246 -7.32 -7.85 17.71
CA ARG A 246 -7.47 -7.17 16.40
C ARG A 246 -7.61 -8.10 15.21
N THR A 247 -7.37 -9.40 15.39
CA THR A 247 -7.60 -10.41 14.36
C THR A 247 -9.07 -10.49 13.90
N GLY A 248 -10.00 -9.92 14.68
CA GLY A 248 -11.45 -10.02 14.51
C GLY A 248 -12.18 -8.81 13.89
N ALA A 249 -11.51 -7.78 13.36
CA ALA A 249 -12.19 -6.71 12.62
C ALA A 249 -12.67 -7.19 11.22
N SER A 250 -13.39 -8.31 11.15
CA SER A 250 -13.77 -9.01 9.92
C SER A 250 -14.86 -8.32 9.07
N VAL A 251 -15.19 -7.08 9.38
CA VAL A 251 -16.24 -6.30 8.70
C VAL A 251 -15.73 -4.89 8.41
N ALA A 252 -16.16 -4.32 7.28
CA ALA A 252 -15.93 -2.92 6.98
C ALA A 252 -16.88 -2.02 7.82
N HIS A 253 -16.33 -0.98 8.44
CA HIS A 253 -17.10 -0.08 9.32
C HIS A 253 -17.53 1.19 8.60
N ARG A 254 -18.68 1.76 8.96
CA ARG A 254 -19.20 2.96 8.27
C ARG A 254 -18.65 4.27 8.81
N ASP A 255 -18.07 4.25 9.99
CA ASP A 255 -17.46 5.41 10.62
C ASP A 255 -16.36 4.99 11.62
N LEU A 256 -15.57 5.97 12.05
CA LEU A 256 -14.45 5.77 12.97
C LEU A 256 -14.89 5.32 14.36
N ARG A 257 -16.08 5.74 14.80
CA ARG A 257 -16.57 5.39 16.13
C ARG A 257 -16.89 3.91 16.18
N GLU A 258 -17.59 3.38 15.18
CA GLU A 258 -17.92 1.96 15.06
C GLU A 258 -16.64 1.10 15.00
N TYR A 259 -15.66 1.53 14.20
CA TYR A 259 -14.35 0.88 14.11
C TYR A 259 -13.64 0.83 15.45
N TRP A 260 -13.38 1.99 16.08
CA TRP A 260 -12.65 2.05 17.35
C TRP A 260 -13.40 1.36 18.50
N SER A 261 -14.74 1.41 18.50
CA SER A 261 -15.53 0.68 19.50
C SER A 261 -15.35 -0.83 19.36
N THR A 262 -15.33 -1.33 18.12
CA THR A 262 -15.13 -2.76 17.81
C THR A 262 -13.72 -3.20 18.20
N VAL A 263 -12.70 -2.45 17.77
CA VAL A 263 -11.29 -2.76 18.08
C VAL A 263 -11.06 -2.75 19.59
N LEU A 264 -11.53 -1.73 20.30
CA LEU A 264 -11.38 -1.62 21.76
C LEU A 264 -12.08 -2.77 22.48
N ALA A 265 -13.29 -3.14 22.06
CA ALA A 265 -14.02 -4.25 22.67
C ALA A 265 -13.30 -5.59 22.44
N SER A 266 -12.81 -5.84 21.23
CA SER A 266 -12.14 -7.09 20.85
C SER A 266 -10.79 -7.25 21.57
N GLU A 267 -9.99 -6.18 21.63
CA GLU A 267 -8.73 -6.18 22.39
C GLU A 267 -8.96 -6.35 23.89
N LEU A 268 -9.97 -5.69 24.45
CA LEU A 268 -10.27 -5.84 25.87
C LEU A 268 -10.75 -7.26 26.20
N ASP A 269 -11.57 -7.88 25.35
CA ASP A 269 -12.05 -9.25 25.56
C ASP A 269 -10.88 -10.25 25.53
N ALA A 270 -9.97 -10.10 24.56
CA ALA A 270 -8.76 -10.92 24.47
C ALA A 270 -7.86 -10.74 25.70
N ALA A 271 -7.58 -9.49 26.09
CA ALA A 271 -6.80 -9.15 27.27
C ALA A 271 -7.42 -9.71 28.57
N MET A 272 -8.75 -9.66 28.70
CA MET A 272 -9.44 -10.24 29.85
C MET A 272 -9.46 -11.76 29.83
N GLY A 273 -9.49 -12.40 28.65
CA GLY A 273 -9.28 -13.83 28.54
C GLY A 273 -7.96 -14.29 29.16
N GLU A 274 -6.91 -13.46 29.06
CA GLU A 274 -5.58 -13.74 29.59
C GLU A 274 -5.44 -13.34 31.08
N TRP A 275 -5.88 -12.14 31.45
CA TRP A 275 -5.57 -11.56 32.76
C TRP A 275 -6.69 -11.69 33.82
N SER A 276 -7.90 -12.11 33.46
CA SER A 276 -9.07 -12.10 34.36
C SER A 276 -8.95 -13.01 35.59
N SER A 277 -8.09 -14.01 35.56
CA SER A 277 -7.86 -14.89 36.72
C SER A 277 -7.09 -14.21 37.85
N THR A 278 -6.46 -13.07 37.59
CA THR A 278 -5.56 -12.36 38.53
C THR A 278 -5.71 -10.83 38.41
N PRO A 279 -6.88 -10.26 38.72
CA PRO A 279 -7.23 -8.89 38.35
C PRO A 279 -6.43 -7.79 39.07
N ASP A 280 -5.87 -8.09 40.24
CA ASP A 280 -5.08 -7.17 41.06
C ASP A 280 -3.56 -7.50 41.01
N VAL A 281 -3.16 -8.46 40.17
CA VAL A 281 -1.74 -8.82 40.00
C VAL A 281 -1.13 -7.94 38.90
N PRO A 282 0.11 -7.43 39.10
CA PRO A 282 0.92 -6.83 38.05
C PRO A 282 0.94 -7.62 36.74
N ILE A 283 0.57 -6.95 35.65
CA ILE A 283 0.73 -7.47 34.29
C ILE A 283 2.16 -7.12 33.84
N THR A 284 2.94 -8.13 33.45
CA THR A 284 4.37 -7.99 33.11
C THR A 284 4.65 -8.08 31.61
N ASP A 285 3.59 -8.12 30.81
CA ASP A 285 3.60 -8.37 29.36
C ASP A 285 2.95 -7.22 28.58
N VAL A 286 2.71 -6.07 29.23
CA VAL A 286 2.10 -4.87 28.62
C VAL A 286 2.99 -4.26 27.52
N TYR A 287 4.31 -4.43 27.60
CA TYR A 287 5.25 -3.89 26.61
C TYR A 287 6.09 -5.01 26.01
N LEU A 288 6.32 -4.93 24.69
CA LEU A 288 7.24 -5.85 23.99
C LEU A 288 8.69 -5.71 24.50
N PHE A 289 9.02 -4.55 25.06
CA PHE A 289 10.28 -4.25 25.72
C PHE A 289 9.95 -3.51 27.02
N GLN A 290 10.08 -4.17 28.17
CA GLN A 290 9.92 -3.52 29.47
C GLN A 290 11.25 -2.96 29.96
N GLU A 291 11.25 -1.71 30.41
CA GLU A 291 12.35 -1.07 31.13
C GLU A 291 12.12 -1.15 32.64
N GLU A 292 13.19 -1.09 33.46
CA GLU A 292 13.10 -1.24 34.92
C GLU A 292 12.22 -0.16 35.59
N ASP A 293 12.07 1.01 34.96
CA ASP A 293 11.27 2.14 35.45
C ASP A 293 9.84 2.18 34.87
N ASP A 294 9.43 1.17 34.09
CA ASP A 294 8.11 1.17 33.48
C ASP A 294 6.99 1.05 34.52
N PRO A 295 5.89 1.81 34.35
CA PRO A 295 4.75 1.71 35.24
C PRO A 295 4.14 0.31 35.19
N VAL A 296 3.86 -0.23 36.37
CA VAL A 296 3.18 -1.52 36.53
C VAL A 296 1.67 -1.31 36.51
N PHE A 297 0.98 -2.05 35.65
CA PHE A 297 -0.48 -1.99 35.52
C PHE A 297 -1.14 -3.29 35.97
N THR A 298 -2.40 -3.19 36.41
CA THR A 298 -3.28 -4.33 36.69
C THR A 298 -4.40 -4.44 35.66
N ALA A 299 -5.08 -5.57 35.60
CA ALA A 299 -6.26 -5.72 34.74
C ALA A 299 -7.37 -4.69 35.07
N ARG A 300 -7.45 -4.27 36.35
CA ARG A 300 -8.35 -3.19 36.78
C ARG A 300 -7.99 -1.84 36.16
N ASP A 301 -6.70 -1.52 36.05
CA ASP A 301 -6.25 -0.27 35.44
C ASP A 301 -6.61 -0.23 33.95
N ILE A 302 -6.36 -1.34 33.24
CA ILE A 302 -6.68 -1.47 31.81
C ILE A 302 -8.19 -1.36 31.55
N THR A 303 -9.01 -2.06 32.34
CA THR A 303 -10.49 -2.00 32.19
C THR A 303 -11.02 -0.60 32.51
N THR A 304 -10.51 0.05 33.55
CA THR A 304 -10.86 1.44 33.89
C THR A 304 -10.48 2.41 32.75
N ALA A 305 -9.29 2.26 32.17
CA ALA A 305 -8.87 3.06 31.02
C ALA A 305 -9.78 2.82 29.81
N ALA A 306 -10.12 1.57 29.51
CA ALA A 306 -11.02 1.21 28.40
C ALA A 306 -12.42 1.84 28.56
N ASP A 307 -12.98 1.86 29.77
CA ASP A 307 -14.27 2.49 30.03
C ASP A 307 -14.22 4.02 29.84
N ASN A 308 -13.13 4.66 30.28
CA ASN A 308 -12.90 6.08 30.02
C ASN A 308 -12.78 6.37 28.51
N PHE A 309 -12.07 5.52 27.75
CA PHE A 309 -11.98 5.65 26.30
C PHE A 309 -13.35 5.50 25.62
N ARG A 310 -14.21 4.60 26.07
CA ARG A 310 -15.58 4.46 25.55
C ARG A 310 -16.39 5.74 25.73
N ILE A 311 -16.29 6.40 26.88
CA ILE A 311 -16.98 7.68 27.13
C ILE A 311 -16.48 8.75 26.13
N ILE A 312 -15.16 8.85 25.95
CA ILE A 312 -14.56 9.81 25.01
C ILE A 312 -15.00 9.51 23.58
N LEU A 313 -14.97 8.25 23.14
CA LEU A 313 -15.42 7.83 21.80
C LEU A 313 -16.89 8.20 21.55
N VAL A 314 -17.75 8.06 22.56
CA VAL A 314 -19.17 8.42 22.45
C VAL A 314 -19.38 9.94 22.38
N GLN A 315 -18.57 10.71 23.11
CA GLN A 315 -18.68 12.17 23.15
C GLN A 315 -17.99 12.87 21.97
N CYS A 316 -17.00 12.22 21.35
CA CYS A 316 -16.21 12.80 20.26
C CYS A 316 -17.05 12.94 18.99
N SER A 317 -17.34 14.19 18.59
CA SER A 317 -18.00 14.51 17.32
C SER A 317 -16.99 14.97 16.29
N ILE A 318 -16.89 14.27 15.17
CA ILE A 318 -16.04 14.66 14.04
C ILE A 318 -16.88 15.52 13.08
N PRO A 319 -16.43 16.72 12.67
CA PRO A 319 -17.11 17.51 11.66
C PRO A 319 -17.36 16.73 10.36
N GLU A 320 -18.54 16.86 9.75
CA GLU A 320 -18.94 16.10 8.55
C GLU A 320 -17.93 16.20 7.40
N HIS A 321 -17.38 17.39 7.16
CA HIS A 321 -16.38 17.61 6.11
C HIS A 321 -15.05 16.88 6.33
N LEU A 322 -14.77 16.41 7.55
CA LEU A 322 -13.58 15.61 7.87
C LEU A 322 -13.86 14.10 7.85
N GLN A 323 -15.12 13.71 7.66
CA GLN A 323 -15.54 12.30 7.64
C GLN A 323 -15.50 11.68 6.24
N SER A 324 -15.32 12.47 5.18
CA SER A 324 -15.27 11.96 3.81
C SER A 324 -14.13 10.96 3.63
N PHE A 325 -14.42 9.80 3.06
CA PHE A 325 -13.43 8.76 2.82
C PHE A 325 -12.46 9.15 1.70
N CYS A 326 -11.17 8.92 1.94
CA CYS A 326 -10.08 9.16 1.00
C CYS A 326 -9.01 8.06 1.11
N LEU A 327 -8.02 8.06 0.21
CA LEU A 327 -6.88 7.16 0.33
C LEU A 327 -5.92 7.72 1.37
N VAL A 328 -5.62 6.92 2.39
CA VAL A 328 -4.65 7.26 3.43
C VAL A 328 -3.53 6.22 3.42
N SER A 329 -2.30 6.75 3.41
CA SER A 329 -1.06 5.99 3.43
C SER A 329 -0.52 5.93 4.85
N ASP A 330 -0.29 4.74 5.39
CA ASP A 330 0.38 4.63 6.69
C ASP A 330 1.87 4.96 6.61
N ASP A 331 2.51 4.70 5.46
CA ASP A 331 3.94 4.94 5.23
C ASP A 331 4.18 6.05 4.17
N TYR A 332 3.69 7.26 4.47
CA TYR A 332 3.85 8.41 3.58
C TYR A 332 5.24 9.05 3.72
N ALA A 333 6.24 8.42 3.11
CA ALA A 333 7.66 8.75 3.24
C ALA A 333 8.33 9.17 1.93
N LEU A 334 9.34 10.03 1.98
CA LEU A 334 10.06 10.52 0.78
C LEU A 334 10.81 9.42 0.02
N ARG A 335 11.15 8.31 0.69
CA ARG A 335 11.75 7.13 0.05
C ARG A 335 10.79 6.39 -0.90
N ASN A 336 9.48 6.55 -0.71
CA ASN A 336 8.44 5.85 -1.47
C ASN A 336 7.93 6.68 -2.65
N ILE A 337 8.38 7.94 -2.79
CA ILE A 337 7.94 8.89 -3.81
C ILE A 337 9.11 9.19 -4.74
N HIS A 338 8.91 8.99 -6.04
CA HIS A 338 9.91 9.30 -7.06
C HIS A 338 9.56 10.60 -7.78
N VAL A 339 10.60 11.32 -8.18
CA VAL A 339 10.47 12.50 -9.03
C VAL A 339 11.40 12.40 -10.23
N ASP A 340 11.02 13.07 -11.31
CA ASP A 340 11.90 13.29 -12.44
C ASP A 340 13.01 14.29 -12.03
N PRO A 341 14.30 13.97 -12.21
CA PRO A 341 15.39 14.80 -11.69
C PRO A 341 15.51 16.16 -12.39
N ASP A 342 14.98 16.31 -13.60
CA ASP A 342 15.05 17.54 -14.37
C ASP A 342 13.87 18.47 -14.03
N THR A 343 12.66 17.92 -14.07
CA THR A 343 11.40 18.66 -13.87
C THR A 343 10.95 18.74 -12.42
N LEU A 344 11.42 17.82 -11.56
CA LEU A 344 11.03 17.67 -10.15
C LEU A 344 9.55 17.33 -9.92
N GLU A 345 8.84 16.93 -10.97
CA GLU A 345 7.47 16.45 -10.88
C GLU A 345 7.44 14.99 -10.41
N VAL A 346 6.42 14.63 -9.62
CA VAL A 346 6.28 13.26 -9.10
C VAL A 346 5.95 12.33 -10.24
N THR A 347 6.77 11.29 -10.41
CA THR A 347 6.60 10.29 -11.47
C THR A 347 5.92 9.03 -10.97
N SER A 348 6.10 8.67 -9.70
CA SER A 348 5.48 7.48 -9.11
C SER A 348 5.47 7.46 -7.57
N ILE A 349 4.52 6.69 -7.02
CA ILE A 349 4.56 6.18 -5.64
C ILE A 349 4.74 4.66 -5.73
N LEU A 350 5.71 4.10 -4.99
CA LEU A 350 6.02 2.67 -5.05
C LEU A 350 5.40 1.83 -3.94
N ASP A 351 5.33 2.34 -2.72
CA ASP A 351 4.83 1.56 -1.60
C ASP A 351 3.33 1.76 -1.41
N TRP A 352 2.56 0.76 -1.85
CA TRP A 352 1.11 0.70 -1.72
C TRP A 352 0.68 -0.33 -0.66
N ASP A 353 1.63 -0.90 0.08
CA ASP A 353 1.32 -1.69 1.26
C ASP A 353 0.66 -0.77 2.30
N ASN A 354 -0.33 -1.28 3.03
CA ASN A 354 -1.04 -0.56 4.10
C ASN A 354 -1.69 0.77 3.66
N MET A 355 -2.07 0.89 2.39
CA MET A 355 -2.96 1.94 1.90
C MET A 355 -4.42 1.54 2.17
N SER A 356 -5.16 2.42 2.83
CA SER A 356 -6.54 2.15 3.24
C SER A 356 -7.49 3.30 2.91
N VAL A 357 -8.77 2.96 2.80
CA VAL A 357 -9.86 3.93 2.74
C VAL A 357 -10.16 4.36 4.17
N LEU A 358 -9.83 5.60 4.50
CA LEU A 358 -10.05 6.17 5.84
C LEU A 358 -10.67 7.57 5.73
N PRO A 359 -11.34 8.06 6.78
CA PRO A 359 -11.84 9.43 6.79
C PRO A 359 -10.73 10.47 6.65
N PHE A 360 -11.05 11.58 5.99
CA PHE A 360 -10.13 12.67 5.70
C PHE A 360 -9.41 13.21 6.94
N ILE A 361 -9.99 13.16 8.14
CA ILE A 361 -9.28 13.56 9.37
C ILE A 361 -7.96 12.80 9.61
N LEU A 362 -7.83 11.58 9.06
CA LEU A 362 -6.64 10.74 9.18
C LEU A 362 -5.66 10.90 8.00
N SER A 363 -6.02 11.67 6.98
CA SER A 363 -5.21 11.87 5.78
C SER A 363 -4.02 12.83 5.93
N PRO A 364 -4.05 13.90 6.78
CA PRO A 364 -2.96 14.86 6.90
C PRO A 364 -1.72 14.25 7.55
N ARG A 365 -0.99 13.47 6.77
CA ARG A 365 0.35 12.99 7.07
C ARG A 365 1.33 13.73 6.18
N TYR A 366 2.45 14.14 6.74
CA TYR A 366 3.57 14.68 5.98
C TYR A 366 4.76 13.74 6.15
N PRO A 367 5.63 13.64 5.14
CA PRO A 367 6.88 12.91 5.30
C PRO A 367 7.72 13.54 6.42
N ASP A 368 8.03 12.76 7.45
CA ASP A 368 8.84 13.21 8.59
C ASP A 368 10.21 13.72 8.13
N GLU A 369 10.71 13.23 6.99
CA GLU A 369 11.98 13.66 6.40
C GLU A 369 12.00 15.11 5.93
N ILE A 370 10.86 15.81 5.92
CA ILE A 370 10.77 17.26 5.66
C ILE A 370 11.17 18.06 6.91
N CYS A 371 10.96 17.50 8.10
CA CYS A 371 11.39 18.14 9.32
C CYS A 371 12.92 17.99 9.42
N ASP A 372 13.65 19.09 9.18
CA ASP A 372 15.09 19.22 9.45
C ASP A 372 15.35 19.05 10.96
N SER A 373 15.18 17.83 11.48
CA SER A 373 15.56 17.50 12.85
C SER A 373 17.01 17.06 12.86
N LEU A 374 17.75 17.45 13.91
CA LEU A 374 19.08 16.93 14.25
C LEU A 374 19.08 15.40 14.52
N ALA A 375 17.91 14.75 14.44
CA ALA A 375 17.70 13.31 14.54
C ALA A 375 17.20 12.69 13.21
N ALA A 376 17.16 13.46 12.11
CA ALA A 376 17.00 12.88 10.80
C ALA A 376 18.18 11.89 10.61
N PRO A 377 17.96 10.66 10.11
CA PRO A 377 18.97 9.59 10.11
C PRO A 377 20.14 9.83 9.13
N TRP A 378 20.42 11.10 8.82
CA TRP A 378 21.26 11.56 7.74
C TRP A 378 22.30 12.62 8.17
N ASP A 379 22.48 12.84 9.48
CA ASP A 379 23.69 13.47 10.02
C ASP A 379 24.82 12.45 10.19
#